data_AF-A0A6B9I0U4-F1
#
_entry.id   AF-A0A6B9I0U4-F1
#
_cell.length_a   1.000
_cell.length_b   1.000
_cell.length_c   1.000
_cell.angle_alpha   90.00
_cell.angle_beta   90.00
_cell.angle_gamma   90.00
#
_symmetry.space_group_name_H-M   'P 1'
#
loop_
_entity.id
_entity.type
_entity.pdbx_description
1 polymer ?
#
loop_
_entity_poly.entity_id
_entity_poly.type
_entity_poly.pdbx_seq_one_letter_code
_entity_poly.pdbx_strand_id
1 'polypeptide(L)'
;MNLIDLIAKRLSEIFPDMTIYSERQKSGFEVPSFYISKIMTITKSRFFDIQDRTVSYSLTYFANPDRPNADMDEVEQKLLNNFTRLDDYATVRNRETTINQDDETLVMSFDLLLNMYKIENGGKLERIEYSGGI
;
A
#
# COMPACT_ATOMS: atom_id res chain seq x y z
N MET A 1 7.26 -7.91 10.01
CA MET A 1 6.67 -7.66 8.69
C MET A 1 6.62 -6.16 8.52
N ASN A 2 7.16 -5.64 7.42
CA ASN A 2 7.17 -4.22 7.08
C ASN A 2 5.83 -3.82 6.43
N LEU A 3 5.44 -2.55 6.52
CA LEU A 3 4.29 -1.99 5.80
C LEU A 3 4.39 -2.20 4.29
N ILE A 4 5.60 -2.12 3.71
CA ILE A 4 5.81 -2.38 2.28
C ILE A 4 5.47 -3.84 1.94
N ASP A 5 5.87 -4.80 2.78
CA ASP A 5 5.54 -6.22 2.57
C ASP A 5 4.02 -6.44 2.61
N LEU A 6 3.33 -5.75 3.51
CA LEU A 6 1.87 -5.80 3.63
C LEU A 6 1.17 -5.20 2.40
N ILE A 7 1.67 -4.07 1.89
CA ILE A 7 1.18 -3.45 0.64
C ILE A 7 1.41 -4.40 -0.53
N ALA A 8 2.63 -4.93 -0.67
CA ALA A 8 2.99 -5.85 -1.75
C ALA A 8 2.16 -7.12 -1.71
N LYS A 9 1.99 -7.74 -0.54
CA LYS A 9 1.11 -8.89 -0.35
C LYS A 9 -0.31 -8.58 -0.83
N ARG A 10 -0.88 -7.45 -0.39
CA ARG A 10 -2.24 -7.07 -0.78
C ARG A 10 -2.34 -6.83 -2.29
N LEU A 11 -1.32 -6.25 -2.91
CA LEU A 11 -1.28 -6.09 -4.36
C LEU A 11 -1.20 -7.42 -5.09
N SER A 12 -0.38 -8.37 -4.63
CA SER A 12 -0.32 -9.72 -5.20
C SER A 12 -1.63 -10.50 -5.06
N GLU A 13 -2.45 -10.22 -4.04
CA GLU A 13 -3.79 -10.80 -3.95
C GLU A 13 -4.75 -10.25 -5.02
N ILE A 14 -4.58 -8.98 -5.42
CA ILE A 14 -5.42 -8.33 -6.44
C ILE A 14 -4.87 -8.59 -7.86
N PHE A 15 -3.55 -8.67 -7.99
CA PHE A 15 -2.77 -8.81 -9.22
C PHE A 15 -1.71 -9.92 -9.06
N PRO A 16 -2.09 -11.21 -9.14
CA PRO A 16 -1.23 -12.34 -8.78
C PRO A 16 0.04 -12.49 -9.62
N ASP A 17 0.01 -12.05 -10.88
CA ASP A 17 1.12 -12.23 -11.82
C ASP A 17 1.91 -10.94 -12.09
N MET A 18 1.75 -9.92 -11.23
CA MET A 18 2.36 -8.61 -11.43
C MET A 18 3.67 -8.46 -10.63
N THR A 19 4.72 -7.98 -11.29
CA THR A 19 5.97 -7.62 -10.61
C THR A 19 5.76 -6.38 -9.74
N ILE A 20 6.24 -6.42 -8.49
CA ILE A 20 6.12 -5.33 -7.52
C ILE A 20 7.51 -4.95 -7.00
N TYR A 21 7.89 -3.70 -7.18
CA TYR A 21 9.15 -3.13 -6.74
C TYR A 21 8.96 -2.25 -5.50
N SER A 22 9.86 -2.37 -4.52
CA SER A 22 9.94 -1.45 -3.36
C SER A 22 11.10 -0.48 -3.44
N GLU A 23 11.98 -0.68 -4.41
CA GLU A 23 13.20 0.10 -4.63
C GLU A 23 13.30 0.49 -6.10
N ARG A 24 13.98 1.61 -6.38
CA ARG A 24 14.23 2.03 -7.75
C ARG A 24 15.15 1.04 -8.46
N GLN A 25 14.82 0.75 -9.71
CA GLN A 25 15.62 -0.13 -10.56
C GLN A 25 16.59 0.69 -11.41
N LYS A 26 17.89 0.33 -11.37
CA LYS A 26 18.92 1.03 -12.16
C LYS A 26 18.70 0.92 -13.67
N SER A 27 18.10 -0.19 -14.11
CA SER A 27 17.85 -0.50 -15.52
C SER A 27 16.45 -0.06 -15.98
N GLY A 28 15.71 0.68 -15.16
CA GLY A 28 14.28 0.92 -15.37
C GLY A 28 13.41 -0.22 -14.86
N PHE A 29 12.10 -0.03 -14.92
CA PHE A 29 11.12 -1.00 -14.46
C PHE A 29 10.63 -1.87 -15.62
N GLU A 30 10.35 -3.13 -15.34
CA GLU A 30 9.61 -3.98 -16.26
C GLU A 30 8.17 -3.47 -16.42
N VAL A 31 7.54 -3.71 -17.57
CA VAL A 31 6.15 -3.34 -17.82
C VAL A 31 5.34 -4.58 -18.23
N PRO A 32 4.12 -4.75 -17.71
CA PRO A 32 3.49 -3.96 -16.65
C PRO A 32 4.09 -4.27 -15.26
N SER A 33 4.15 -3.28 -14.37
CA SER A 33 4.59 -3.50 -12.99
C SER A 33 4.12 -2.42 -12.03
N PHE A 34 4.29 -2.69 -10.73
CA PHE A 34 4.08 -1.71 -9.68
C PHE A 34 5.38 -1.29 -9.02
N TYR A 35 5.44 -0.03 -8.59
CA TYR A 35 6.46 0.49 -7.69
C TYR A 35 5.83 1.16 -6.48
N ILE A 36 6.23 0.71 -5.28
CA ILE A 36 5.79 1.25 -4.00
C ILE A 36 6.84 2.23 -3.50
N SER A 37 6.41 3.46 -3.17
CA SER A 37 7.27 4.44 -2.54
C SER A 37 6.61 5.09 -1.34
N LYS A 38 7.40 5.35 -0.30
CA LYS A 38 6.91 6.07 0.88
C LYS A 38 6.92 7.57 0.59
N ILE A 39 5.80 8.24 0.85
CA ILE A 39 5.70 9.69 0.71
C ILE A 39 6.15 10.35 2.03
N MET A 40 5.46 10.02 3.14
CA MET A 40 5.75 10.65 4.43
C MET A 40 5.22 9.83 5.61
N THR A 41 5.56 10.28 6.82
CA THR A 41 4.97 9.79 8.07
C THR A 41 4.58 10.98 8.91
N ILE A 42 3.30 11.05 9.26
CA ILE A 42 2.77 12.08 10.14
C ILE A 42 2.46 11.42 11.47
N THR A 43 2.98 12.00 12.54
CA THR A 43 2.72 11.57 13.91
C THR A 43 2.06 12.71 14.65
N LYS A 44 0.85 12.49 15.17
CA LYS A 44 0.11 13.48 15.95
C LYS A 44 -0.06 12.97 17.38
N SER A 45 0.49 13.73 18.34
CA SER A 45 0.24 13.47 19.75
C SER A 45 -1.17 13.92 20.10
N ARG A 46 -1.94 13.06 20.75
CA ARG A 46 -3.22 13.41 21.39
C ARG A 46 -3.04 13.49 22.90
N PHE A 47 -4.07 13.96 23.60
CA PHE A 47 -4.13 13.89 25.06
C PHE A 47 -4.08 12.41 25.54
N PHE A 48 -3.50 12.18 26.73
CA PHE A 48 -3.36 10.87 27.39
C PHE A 48 -2.38 9.87 26.72
N ASP A 49 -1.23 10.34 26.23
CA ASP A 49 -0.16 9.50 25.63
C ASP A 49 -0.58 8.64 24.42
N ILE A 50 -1.72 8.96 23.81
CA ILE A 50 -2.18 8.32 22.58
C ILE A 50 -1.51 9.03 21.40
N GLN A 51 -0.80 8.25 20.58
CA GLN A 51 -0.16 8.73 19.37
C GLN A 51 -0.90 8.16 18.14
N ASP A 52 -1.44 9.05 17.31
CA ASP A 52 -1.88 8.65 15.98
C ASP A 52 -0.69 8.67 15.04
N ARG A 53 -0.53 7.58 14.28
CA ARG A 53 0.46 7.50 13.21
C ARG A 53 -0.25 7.25 11.88
N THR A 54 -0.10 8.21 10.97
CA THR A 54 -0.47 8.06 9.57
C THR A 54 0.79 7.90 8.74
N VAL A 55 0.83 6.88 7.90
CA VAL A 55 1.92 6.67 6.94
C VAL A 55 1.36 6.76 5.54
N SER A 56 1.89 7.67 4.74
CA SER A 56 1.42 7.92 3.38
C SER A 56 2.36 7.26 2.38
N TYR A 57 1.78 6.60 1.39
CA TYR A 57 2.49 5.88 0.34
C TYR A 57 1.96 6.31 -1.04
N SER A 58 2.80 6.11 -2.04
CA SER A 58 2.46 6.17 -3.45
C SER A 58 2.67 4.80 -4.06
N LEU A 59 1.72 4.38 -4.89
CA LEU A 59 1.79 3.24 -5.77
C LEU A 59 1.80 3.74 -7.21
N THR A 60 2.91 3.56 -7.91
CA THR A 60 3.00 3.82 -9.34
C THR A 60 2.81 2.52 -10.10
N TYR A 61 1.87 2.50 -11.03
CA TYR A 61 1.66 1.44 -12.01
C TYR A 61 2.25 1.89 -13.34
N PHE A 62 3.06 1.02 -13.94
CA PHE A 62 3.56 1.17 -15.30
C PHE A 62 2.73 0.27 -16.20
N ALA A 63 2.03 0.85 -17.17
CA ALA A 63 1.00 0.17 -17.95
C ALA A 63 1.55 -0.82 -18.97
N ASN A 64 0.69 -1.71 -19.45
CA ASN A 64 0.97 -2.50 -20.63
C ASN A 64 1.04 -1.59 -21.88
N PRO A 65 2.18 -1.55 -22.59
CA PRO A 65 2.40 -0.65 -23.72
C PRO A 65 1.52 -0.96 -24.94
N ASP A 66 0.93 -2.15 -25.04
CA ASP A 66 0.06 -2.49 -26.15
C ASP A 66 -1.26 -1.69 -26.12
N ARG A 67 -1.78 -1.39 -24.92
CA ARG A 67 -3.06 -0.71 -24.69
C ARG A 67 -3.07 0.13 -23.41
N PRO A 68 -2.13 1.08 -23.24
CA PRO A 68 -1.82 1.68 -21.94
C PRO A 68 -3.01 2.38 -21.31
N ASN A 69 -3.81 3.13 -22.09
CA ASN A 69 -4.97 3.86 -21.55
C ASN A 69 -6.05 2.92 -21.00
N ALA A 70 -6.43 1.89 -21.76
CA ALA A 70 -7.45 0.93 -21.33
C ALA A 70 -6.97 0.11 -20.13
N ASP A 71 -5.69 -0.27 -20.14
CA ASP A 71 -5.06 -1.01 -19.05
C ASP A 71 -5.02 -0.19 -17.75
N MET A 72 -4.62 1.09 -17.83
CA MET A 72 -4.64 1.99 -16.67
C MET A 72 -6.05 2.19 -16.10
N ASP A 73 -7.06 2.37 -16.95
CA ASP A 73 -8.45 2.50 -16.51
C ASP A 73 -8.93 1.24 -15.77
N GLU A 74 -8.60 0.05 -16.27
CA GLU A 74 -8.93 -1.23 -15.62
C GLU A 74 -8.22 -1.40 -14.27
N VAL A 75 -6.92 -1.07 -14.21
CA VAL A 75 -6.13 -1.17 -12.99
C VAL A 75 -6.58 -0.14 -11.95
N GLU A 76 -6.91 1.09 -12.35
CA GLU A 76 -7.45 2.12 -11.48
C GLU A 76 -8.73 1.62 -10.78
N GLN A 77 -9.69 1.11 -11.55
CA GLN A 77 -10.94 0.58 -10.99
C GLN A 77 -10.69 -0.59 -10.05
N LYS A 78 -9.80 -1.54 -10.41
CA LYS A 78 -9.45 -2.66 -9.53
C LYS A 78 -8.83 -2.19 -8.21
N LEU A 79 -7.93 -1.21 -8.25
CA LEU A 79 -7.31 -0.65 -7.05
C LEU A 79 -8.36 0.07 -6.18
N LEU A 80 -9.18 0.95 -6.76
CA LEU A 80 -10.21 1.68 -6.02
C LEU A 80 -11.25 0.75 -5.38
N ASN A 81 -11.58 -0.37 -6.03
CA ASN A 81 -12.54 -1.33 -5.51
C ASN A 81 -11.94 -2.26 -4.43
N ASN A 82 -10.68 -2.71 -4.61
CA ASN A 82 -10.14 -3.83 -3.83
C ASN A 82 -9.00 -3.45 -2.89
N PHE A 83 -8.27 -2.37 -3.14
CA PHE A 83 -7.15 -1.91 -2.31
C PHE A 83 -7.65 -1.00 -1.18
N THR A 84 -8.37 -1.60 -0.22
CA THR A 84 -9.07 -0.89 0.88
C THR A 84 -8.50 -1.20 2.27
N ARG A 85 -7.80 -2.33 2.44
CA ARG A 85 -7.30 -2.80 3.73
C ARG A 85 -6.04 -3.67 3.57
N LEU A 86 -5.15 -3.62 4.55
CA LEU A 86 -3.98 -4.50 4.66
C LEU A 86 -4.22 -5.48 5.82
N ASP A 87 -4.90 -6.60 5.55
CA ASP A 87 -5.35 -7.58 6.55
C ASP A 87 -6.03 -6.89 7.75
N ASP A 88 -5.84 -7.40 8.97
CA ASP A 88 -6.32 -6.74 10.19
C ASP A 88 -5.44 -5.58 10.67
N TYR A 89 -4.32 -5.32 9.98
CA TYR A 89 -3.28 -4.41 10.46
C TYR A 89 -3.59 -2.93 10.20
N ALA A 90 -4.01 -2.58 8.99
CA ALA A 90 -4.22 -1.19 8.59
C ALA A 90 -5.40 -1.00 7.64
N THR A 91 -6.07 0.13 7.77
CA THR A 91 -7.08 0.59 6.80
C THR A 91 -6.43 1.53 5.81
N VAL A 92 -6.70 1.33 4.51
CA VAL A 92 -6.29 2.25 3.45
C VAL A 92 -7.32 3.38 3.34
N ARG A 93 -6.87 4.63 3.40
CA ARG A 93 -7.72 5.83 3.37
C ARG A 93 -7.14 6.86 2.41
N ASN A 94 -7.94 7.90 2.13
CA ASN A 94 -7.52 9.06 1.33
C ASN A 94 -6.86 8.64 0.02
N ARG A 95 -7.51 7.73 -0.72
CA ARG A 95 -7.00 7.19 -1.97
C ARG A 95 -7.29 8.18 -3.08
N GLU A 96 -6.24 8.66 -3.74
CA GLU A 96 -6.33 9.57 -4.87
C GLU A 96 -5.52 9.01 -6.02
N THR A 97 -6.06 9.09 -7.24
CA THR A 97 -5.44 8.55 -8.45
C THR A 97 -5.15 9.66 -9.45
N THR A 98 -4.08 9.49 -10.23
CA THR A 98 -3.74 10.37 -11.34
C THR A 98 -3.14 9.54 -12.45
N ILE A 99 -3.64 9.74 -13.67
CA ILE A 99 -3.11 9.12 -14.88
C ILE A 99 -2.23 10.12 -15.60
N ASN A 100 -1.01 9.70 -15.93
CA ASN A 100 -0.14 10.40 -16.86
C ASN A 100 -0.09 9.59 -18.17
N GLN A 101 -0.71 10.14 -19.21
CA GLN A 101 -0.77 9.51 -20.53
C GLN A 101 0.58 9.55 -21.27
N ASP A 102 1.39 10.58 -21.05
CA ASP A 102 2.70 10.72 -21.72
C ASP A 102 3.71 9.72 -21.17
N ASP A 103 3.65 9.45 -19.86
CA ASP A 103 4.53 8.49 -19.18
C ASP A 103 3.91 7.09 -19.09
N GLU A 104 2.68 6.89 -19.57
CA GLU A 104 1.91 5.63 -19.48
C GLU A 104 1.87 5.07 -18.04
N THR A 105 1.64 5.96 -17.07
CA THR A 105 1.61 5.60 -15.65
C THR A 105 0.32 6.03 -14.95
N LEU A 106 -0.12 5.16 -14.04
CA LEU A 106 -1.15 5.47 -13.05
C LEU A 106 -0.48 5.60 -11.68
N VAL A 107 -0.71 6.70 -10.98
CA VAL A 107 -0.21 6.91 -9.62
C VAL A 107 -1.39 6.94 -8.66
N MET A 108 -1.36 6.10 -7.63
CA MET A 108 -2.27 6.17 -6.48
C MET A 108 -1.51 6.61 -5.23
N SER A 109 -1.92 7.74 -4.63
CA SER A 109 -1.51 8.10 -3.27
C SER A 109 -2.54 7.60 -2.26
N PHE A 110 -2.09 7.20 -1.07
CA PHE A 110 -2.98 6.75 0.00
C PHE A 110 -2.33 6.84 1.37
N ASP A 111 -3.19 6.89 2.39
CA ASP A 111 -2.82 6.85 3.80
C ASP A 111 -3.11 5.48 4.40
N LEU A 112 -2.18 4.99 5.22
CA LEU A 112 -2.41 3.87 6.12
C LEU A 112 -2.73 4.38 7.51
N LEU A 113 -3.96 4.12 7.96
CA LEU A 113 -4.32 4.22 9.37
C LEU A 113 -4.03 2.89 10.05
N LEU A 114 -3.05 2.89 10.94
CA LEU A 114 -2.67 1.70 11.71
C LEU A 114 -3.72 1.43 12.78
N ASN A 115 -4.21 0.19 12.85
CA ASN A 115 -5.10 -0.24 13.92
C ASN A 115 -4.27 -0.46 15.19
N MET A 116 -3.98 0.62 15.92
CA MET A 116 -3.25 0.54 17.19
C MET A 116 -4.23 0.16 18.31
N TYR A 117 -4.21 -1.11 18.71
CA TYR A 117 -4.80 -1.51 19.99
C TYR A 117 -3.93 -0.97 21.12
N LYS A 118 -4.53 -0.28 22.11
CA LYS A 118 -3.86 0.09 23.36
C LYS A 118 -3.37 -1.20 24.02
N ILE A 119 -2.05 -1.37 24.13
CA ILE A 119 -1.49 -2.25 25.15
C ILE A 119 -1.59 -1.45 26.44
N GLU A 120 -2.53 -1.80 27.31
CA GLU A 120 -2.50 -1.26 28.66
C GLU A 120 -1.23 -1.76 29.37
N ASN A 121 -0.48 -0.77 29.85
CA ASN A 121 0.64 -0.84 30.77
C ASN A 121 2.01 -1.16 30.16
N GLY A 122 2.97 -0.30 30.49
CA GLY A 122 4.34 -0.35 30.00
C GLY A 122 4.96 -1.72 30.20
N GLY A 123 5.41 -2.32 29.09
CA GLY A 123 6.17 -3.55 29.11
C GLY A 123 5.75 -4.49 27.99
N LYS A 124 6.61 -4.56 26.97
CA LYS A 124 6.68 -5.59 25.92
C LYS A 124 5.51 -5.68 24.94
N LEU A 125 5.88 -5.38 23.69
CA LEU A 125 5.20 -5.86 22.49
C LEU A 125 5.34 -7.39 22.45
N GLU A 126 4.28 -8.14 22.73
CA GLU A 126 4.25 -9.57 22.45
C GLU A 126 3.65 -9.85 21.07
N ARG A 127 4.42 -10.61 20.29
CA ARG A 127 4.05 -11.19 19.00
C ARG A 127 3.06 -12.31 19.27
N ILE A 128 1.85 -12.25 18.72
CA ILE A 128 0.89 -13.35 18.84
C ILE A 128 1.33 -14.48 17.91
N GLU A 129 1.63 -15.63 18.50
CA GLU A 129 1.72 -16.92 17.81
C GLU A 129 0.30 -17.43 17.55
N TYR A 130 -0.05 -17.62 16.28
CA TYR A 130 -1.33 -18.16 15.87
C TYR A 130 -1.31 -19.68 16.05
N SER A 131 -1.99 -20.18 17.09
CA SER A 131 -2.28 -21.61 17.26
C SER A 131 -3.69 -21.87 16.72
N GLY A 132 -3.78 -22.36 15.48
CA GLY A 132 -5.05 -22.73 14.86
C GLY A 132 -5.54 -24.12 15.29
N GLY A 133 -6.83 -24.22 15.59
CA GLY A 133 -7.64 -25.44 15.70
C GLY A 133 -9.09 -25.05 15.99
N ILE A 134 -10.15 -25.59 15.39
CA ILE A 134 -10.37 -26.67 14.39
C ILE A 134 -11.31 -26.11 13.33
#